data_AF-A0A951RGA4-F1
#
_entry.id   AF-A0A951RGA4-F1
#
_cell.length_a   1.000
_cell.length_b   1.000
_cell.length_c   1.000
_cell.angle_alpha   90.00
_cell.angle_beta   90.00
_cell.angle_gamma   90.00
#
_symmetry.space_group_name_H-M   'P 1'
#
loop_
_entity.id
_entity.type
_entity.pdbx_description
1 polymer ?
#
loop_
_entity_poly.entity_id
_entity_poly.type
_entity_poly.pdbx_seq_one_letter_code
_entity_poly.pdbx_strand_id
1 'polypeptide(L)'
;HLMDNAVRALNLGAPVRIQASSSRYNDEFHPLAEKIRWDFPARGNMPPVSLHWFDGGLKPDIPPQLPPNVNLQEMMWMGSKGIIMLGARFNAPPTLYPQTIMNNPPPKTISRPGNIHEAWINAIKSGTDTTNNFEHGGHVSEIALLGLIAVKMQKHNTPLQYDGEKITNLPEANELFQYEYRQGWAL
;
A
#
# COMPACT_ATOMS: atom_id res chain seq x y z
N HIS A 1 -6.35 -2.68 -4.16
CA HIS A 1 -5.67 -3.07 -5.43
C HIS A 1 -4.34 -2.36 -5.65
N LEU A 2 -4.25 -1.03 -5.61
CA LEU A 2 -3.01 -0.32 -5.98
C LEU A 2 -1.83 -0.60 -5.02
N MET A 3 -2.11 -0.70 -3.72
CA MET A 3 -1.11 -0.89 -2.67
C MET A 3 -0.29 -2.19 -2.80
N ASP A 4 -0.89 -3.23 -3.37
CA ASP A 4 -0.28 -4.56 -3.57
C ASP A 4 1.09 -4.48 -4.27
N ASN A 5 1.19 -3.65 -5.31
CA ASN A 5 2.42 -3.46 -6.07
C ASN A 5 3.56 -2.91 -5.19
N ALA A 6 3.25 -1.95 -4.30
CA ALA A 6 4.24 -1.38 -3.41
C ALA A 6 4.68 -2.39 -2.35
N VAL A 7 3.73 -3.11 -1.74
CA VAL A 7 4.01 -4.16 -0.74
C VAL A 7 4.94 -5.21 -1.31
N ARG A 8 4.66 -5.70 -2.51
CA ARG A 8 5.50 -6.70 -3.19
C ARG A 8 6.84 -6.14 -3.65
N ALA A 9 6.84 -5.08 -4.46
CA ALA A 9 8.04 -4.57 -5.11
C ALA A 9 9.07 -4.06 -4.11
N LEU A 10 8.60 -3.56 -2.95
CA LEU A 10 9.44 -3.07 -1.89
C LEU A 10 9.62 -4.08 -0.76
N ASN A 11 9.07 -5.30 -0.84
CA ASN A 11 9.15 -6.31 0.21
C ASN A 11 8.75 -5.75 1.59
N LEU A 12 7.58 -5.11 1.68
CA LEU A 12 7.12 -4.45 2.90
C LEU A 12 6.57 -5.50 3.87
N GLY A 13 7.13 -5.57 5.08
CA GLY A 13 6.57 -6.33 6.21
C GLY A 13 5.52 -5.50 6.97
N ALA A 14 5.50 -5.60 8.29
CA ALA A 14 4.65 -4.76 9.13
C ALA A 14 5.16 -3.30 9.18
N PRO A 15 4.28 -2.29 9.13
CA PRO A 15 4.66 -0.91 9.42
C PRO A 15 4.97 -0.75 10.92
N VAL A 16 5.89 0.12 11.29
CA VAL A 16 6.17 0.42 12.72
C VAL A 16 5.38 1.63 13.22
N ARG A 17 4.91 2.48 12.30
CA ARG A 17 4.17 3.69 12.62
C ARG A 17 3.15 3.99 11.55
N ILE A 18 1.93 4.32 11.96
CA ILE A 18 0.82 4.68 11.07
C ILE A 18 0.26 6.03 11.50
N GLN A 19 0.04 6.93 10.55
CA GLN A 19 -0.57 8.23 10.80
C GLN A 19 -1.61 8.53 9.73
N ALA A 20 -2.76 9.03 10.14
CA ALA A 20 -3.82 9.40 9.23
C ALA A 20 -4.46 10.74 9.59
N SER A 21 -5.10 11.34 8.59
CA SER A 21 -6.00 12.48 8.74
C SER A 21 -7.06 12.40 7.64
N SER A 22 -8.29 12.80 7.92
CA SER A 22 -9.36 12.77 6.93
C SER A 22 -10.28 13.99 7.00
N SER A 23 -11.20 14.10 6.06
CA SER A 23 -12.38 14.93 6.22
C SER A 23 -13.20 14.46 7.44
N ARG A 24 -14.18 15.26 7.85
CA ARG A 24 -15.13 14.84 8.89
C ARG A 24 -15.86 13.56 8.48
N TYR A 25 -16.18 12.75 9.47
CA TYR A 25 -16.93 11.49 9.37
C TYR A 25 -17.62 11.24 10.71
N ASN A 26 -18.55 10.29 10.76
CA ASN A 26 -19.20 9.82 11.99
C ASN A 26 -19.56 8.32 11.84
N ASP A 27 -20.44 7.82 12.71
CA ASP A 27 -20.86 6.41 12.68
C ASP A 27 -21.84 6.07 11.53
N GLU A 28 -22.37 7.08 10.83
CA GLU A 28 -23.30 6.93 9.71
C GLU A 28 -22.60 7.04 8.35
N PHE A 29 -21.51 7.81 8.26
CA PHE A 29 -20.77 8.00 7.01
C PHE A 29 -19.26 8.04 7.22
N HIS A 30 -18.56 7.46 6.24
CA HIS A 30 -17.10 7.47 6.14
C HIS A 30 -16.56 8.81 5.58
N PRO A 31 -15.28 9.13 5.79
CA PRO A 31 -14.71 10.35 5.25
C PRO A 31 -14.78 10.37 3.71
N LEU A 32 -14.95 11.57 3.16
CA LEU A 32 -14.92 11.82 1.72
C LEU A 32 -13.49 11.85 1.17
N ALA A 33 -12.51 12.16 2.03
CA ALA A 33 -11.11 12.25 1.67
C ALA A 33 -10.23 11.88 2.86
N GLU A 34 -9.16 11.13 2.63
CA GLU A 34 -8.17 10.77 3.62
C GLU A 34 -6.74 10.84 3.08
N LYS A 35 -5.82 11.06 4.02
CA LYS A 35 -4.37 10.92 3.84
C LYS A 35 -3.88 9.95 4.90
N ILE A 36 -3.23 8.88 4.47
CA ILE A 36 -2.63 7.89 5.36
C ILE A 36 -1.15 7.75 5.04
N ARG A 37 -0.34 7.57 6.08
CA ARG A 37 1.10 7.29 6.01
C ARG A 37 1.40 6.06 6.84
N TRP A 38 2.10 5.10 6.25
CA TRP A 38 2.71 3.96 6.94
C TRP A 38 4.21 4.07 6.82
N ASP A 39 4.91 4.04 7.94
CA ASP A 39 6.37 3.98 7.98
C ASP A 39 6.82 2.54 8.20
N PHE A 40 7.62 2.04 7.26
CA PHE A 40 8.20 0.70 7.32
C PHE A 40 9.68 0.80 7.70
N PRO A 41 10.17 -0.11 8.57
CA PRO A 41 11.56 -0.12 8.96
C PRO A 41 12.47 -0.56 7.80
N ALA A 42 13.77 -0.51 8.05
CA ALA A 42 14.73 -1.13 7.15
C ALA A 42 14.48 -2.65 7.10
N ARG A 43 14.72 -3.26 5.95
CA ARG A 43 14.48 -4.70 5.73
C ARG A 43 15.53 -5.28 4.79
N GLY A 44 16.43 -6.07 5.35
CA GLY A 44 17.65 -6.52 4.66
C GLY A 44 18.47 -5.32 4.18
N ASN A 45 18.80 -5.31 2.88
CA ASN A 45 19.58 -4.23 2.24
C ASN A 45 18.71 -3.04 1.80
N MET A 46 17.41 -3.01 2.11
CA MET A 46 16.52 -1.91 1.75
C MET A 46 16.34 -0.94 2.94
N PRO A 47 16.53 0.38 2.73
CA PRO A 47 16.37 1.37 3.79
C PRO A 47 14.90 1.52 4.20
N PRO A 48 14.61 2.16 5.36
CA PRO A 48 13.26 2.52 5.76
C PRO A 48 12.54 3.29 4.65
N VAL A 49 11.22 3.09 4.55
CA VAL A 49 10.40 3.73 3.52
C VAL A 49 9.03 4.08 4.07
N SER A 50 8.48 5.21 3.62
CA SER A 50 7.11 5.59 3.92
C SER A 50 6.23 5.32 2.71
N LEU A 51 5.11 4.63 2.93
CA LEU A 51 4.01 4.54 1.97
C LEU A 51 2.99 5.62 2.31
N HIS A 52 2.52 6.33 1.30
CA HIS A 52 1.48 7.33 1.45
C HIS A 52 0.28 6.98 0.57
N TRP A 53 -0.92 7.12 1.15
CA TRP A 53 -2.20 7.02 0.45
C TRP A 53 -2.91 8.36 0.53
N PHE A 54 -3.51 8.76 -0.58
CA PHE A 54 -4.33 9.95 -0.71
C PHE A 54 -5.55 9.60 -1.56
N ASP A 55 -6.73 9.98 -1.10
CA ASP A 55 -7.96 9.87 -1.89
C ASP A 55 -8.89 11.08 -1.68
N GLY A 56 -10.11 11.00 -2.22
CA GLY A 56 -11.09 12.09 -2.11
C GLY A 56 -10.66 13.39 -2.82
N GLY A 57 -9.80 13.27 -3.83
CA GLY A 57 -9.25 14.42 -4.57
C GLY A 57 -7.97 15.01 -3.96
N LEU A 58 -7.52 14.51 -2.81
CA LEU A 58 -6.22 14.86 -2.27
C LEU A 58 -5.10 14.29 -3.15
N LYS A 59 -4.00 15.04 -3.26
CA LYS A 59 -2.79 14.65 -3.98
C LYS A 59 -1.57 14.96 -3.12
N PRO A 60 -0.46 14.22 -3.27
CA PRO A 60 0.79 14.64 -2.68
C PRO A 60 1.29 15.92 -3.35
N ASP A 61 2.22 16.60 -2.69
CA ASP A 61 2.97 17.69 -3.30
C ASP A 61 3.70 17.17 -4.55
N ILE A 62 3.83 18.03 -5.56
CA ILE A 62 4.59 17.69 -6.78
C ILE A 62 6.06 17.54 -6.38
N PRO A 63 6.67 16.35 -6.59
CA PRO A 63 8.07 16.16 -6.24
C PRO A 63 8.98 17.10 -7.06
N PRO A 64 10.01 17.70 -6.44
CA PRO A 64 10.89 18.65 -7.11
C PRO A 64 11.71 18.02 -8.26
N GLN A 65 11.79 16.69 -8.32
CA GLN A 65 12.46 15.96 -9.40
C GLN A 65 11.62 15.88 -10.69
N LEU A 66 10.32 16.20 -10.63
CA LEU A 66 9.47 16.20 -11.82
C LEU A 66 9.60 17.52 -12.59
N PRO A 67 9.62 17.47 -13.94
CA PRO A 67 9.53 18.68 -14.74
C PRO A 67 8.15 19.35 -14.58
N PRO A 68 8.03 20.64 -14.91
CA PRO A 68 6.76 21.34 -14.86
C PRO A 68 5.72 20.67 -15.79
N ASN A 69 4.44 20.84 -15.44
CA ASN A 69 3.29 20.34 -16.21
C ASN A 69 3.19 18.81 -16.33
N VAL A 70 3.85 18.06 -15.45
CA VAL A 70 3.64 16.62 -15.33
C VAL A 70 2.43 16.35 -14.44
N ASN A 71 1.45 15.63 -14.99
CA ASN A 71 0.34 15.12 -14.21
C ASN A 71 0.79 13.92 -13.38
N LEU A 72 0.57 13.99 -12.06
CA LEU A 72 0.76 12.86 -11.17
C LEU A 72 -0.22 11.73 -11.54
N GLN A 73 0.29 10.50 -11.57
CA GLN A 73 -0.50 9.28 -11.79
C GLN A 73 -0.90 8.66 -10.45
N GLU A 74 -1.68 7.59 -10.51
CA GLU A 74 -2.30 6.94 -9.36
C GLU A 74 -1.29 6.26 -8.41
N MET A 75 -0.11 5.88 -8.92
CA MET A 75 0.97 5.31 -8.11
C MET A 75 2.30 5.98 -8.45
N MET A 76 3.11 6.23 -7.42
CA MET A 76 4.42 6.88 -7.55
C MET A 76 5.44 6.27 -6.59
N TRP A 77 6.62 5.90 -7.11
CA TRP A 77 7.78 5.50 -6.33
C TRP A 77 8.88 6.53 -6.52
N MET A 78 9.33 7.12 -5.41
CA MET A 78 10.40 8.11 -5.40
C MET A 78 11.68 7.48 -4.86
N GLY A 79 12.71 7.43 -5.69
CA GLY A 79 14.04 6.96 -5.32
C GLY A 79 15.09 8.05 -5.51
N SER A 80 16.31 7.79 -5.04
CA SER A 80 17.45 8.71 -5.17
C SER A 80 17.88 8.97 -6.62
N LYS A 81 17.52 8.08 -7.55
CA LYS A 81 17.91 8.16 -8.97
C LYS A 81 16.77 8.57 -9.90
N GLY A 82 15.55 8.73 -9.38
CA GLY A 82 14.40 9.05 -10.21
C GLY A 82 13.07 8.67 -9.60
N ILE A 83 12.03 8.94 -10.37
CA ILE A 83 10.63 8.69 -10.03
C ILE A 83 10.04 7.73 -11.05
N ILE A 84 9.33 6.72 -10.56
CA ILE A 84 8.50 5.83 -11.37
C ILE A 84 7.04 6.20 -11.08
N MET A 85 6.27 6.46 -12.11
CA MET A 85 4.83 6.66 -12.03
C MET A 85 4.10 5.58 -12.83
N LEU A 86 2.97 5.11 -12.30
CA LEU A 86 2.15 4.10 -12.94
C LEU A 86 0.67 4.46 -12.79
N GLY A 87 -0.06 4.33 -13.90
CA GLY A 87 -1.50 4.56 -13.92
C GLY A 87 -2.29 3.40 -13.30
N ALA A 88 -3.58 3.63 -12.99
CA ALA A 88 -4.46 2.59 -12.47
C ALA A 88 -4.91 1.54 -13.52
N ARG A 89 -4.66 1.78 -14.81
CA ARG A 89 -5.01 0.84 -15.88
C ARG A 89 -4.03 -0.33 -15.92
N PHE A 90 -4.56 -1.54 -15.85
CA PHE A 90 -3.79 -2.77 -16.05
C PHE A 90 -3.03 -2.73 -17.39
N ASN A 91 -1.76 -3.14 -17.39
CA ASN A 91 -0.84 -3.19 -18.53
C ASN A 91 -0.38 -1.83 -19.14
N ALA A 92 -0.70 -0.69 -18.55
CA ALA A 92 -0.06 0.56 -18.95
C ALA A 92 1.46 0.53 -18.61
N PRO A 93 2.35 0.94 -19.53
CA PRO A 93 3.77 1.03 -19.20
C PRO A 93 3.99 2.12 -18.14
N PRO A 94 4.96 1.94 -17.23
CA PRO A 94 5.32 2.99 -16.28
C PRO A 94 5.93 4.20 -17.01
N THR A 95 5.75 5.38 -16.43
CA THR A 95 6.45 6.60 -16.85
C THR A 95 7.60 6.87 -15.88
N LEU A 96 8.80 7.14 -16.39
CA LEU A 96 10.00 7.31 -15.56
C LEU A 96 10.59 8.69 -15.72
N TYR A 97 11.11 9.24 -14.62
CA TYR A 97 11.81 10.52 -14.59
C TYR A 97 13.18 10.36 -13.91
N PRO A 98 14.29 10.80 -14.53
CA PRO A 98 14.36 11.34 -15.89
C PRO A 98 13.99 10.28 -16.95
N GLN A 99 13.45 10.76 -18.09
CA GLN A 99 12.98 9.89 -19.19
C GLN A 99 14.11 9.02 -19.78
N THR A 100 15.36 9.45 -19.62
CA THR A 100 16.56 8.71 -20.06
C THR A 100 16.69 7.33 -19.44
N ILE A 101 16.06 7.05 -18.30
CA ILE A 101 16.06 5.71 -17.70
C ILE A 101 15.43 4.68 -18.66
N MET A 102 14.43 5.08 -19.44
CA MET A 102 13.76 4.19 -20.41
C MET A 102 14.67 3.75 -21.55
N ASN A 103 15.78 4.44 -21.80
CA ASN A 103 16.74 4.06 -22.83
C ASN A 103 17.56 2.81 -22.45
N ASN A 104 17.66 2.51 -21.16
CA ASN A 104 18.41 1.37 -20.62
C ASN A 104 17.62 0.66 -19.51
N PRO A 105 16.49 0.00 -19.85
CA PRO A 105 15.65 -0.65 -18.85
C PRO A 105 16.37 -1.83 -18.20
N PRO A 106 16.05 -2.17 -16.94
CA PRO A 106 16.63 -3.33 -16.27
C PRO A 106 16.22 -4.64 -16.97
N PRO A 107 17.03 -5.71 -16.86
CA PRO A 107 16.66 -7.02 -17.36
C PRO A 107 15.32 -7.49 -16.78
N LYS A 108 14.52 -8.19 -17.60
CA LYS A 108 13.27 -8.81 -17.15
C LYS A 108 13.60 -10.07 -16.36
N THR A 109 13.51 -10.00 -15.04
CA THR A 109 13.82 -11.12 -14.13
C THR A 109 12.58 -11.84 -13.58
N ILE A 110 11.39 -11.24 -13.74
CA ILE A 110 10.13 -11.76 -13.19
C ILE A 110 9.27 -12.33 -14.33
N SER A 111 8.71 -13.53 -14.11
CA SER A 111 7.76 -14.16 -15.03
C SER A 111 6.52 -13.28 -15.25
N ARG A 112 6.04 -13.23 -16.49
CA ARG A 112 4.87 -12.45 -16.92
C ARG A 112 3.82 -13.38 -17.52
N PRO A 113 3.00 -14.05 -16.69
CA PRO A 113 1.90 -14.87 -17.20
C PRO A 113 0.93 -13.99 -18.00
N GLY A 114 0.23 -14.57 -18.98
CA GLY A 114 -0.65 -13.80 -19.86
C GLY A 114 -1.80 -13.14 -19.11
N ASN A 115 -2.36 -13.83 -18.11
CA ASN A 115 -3.34 -13.27 -17.17
C ASN A 115 -3.35 -14.03 -15.82
N ILE A 116 -4.13 -13.53 -14.86
CA ILE A 116 -4.22 -14.10 -13.51
C ILE A 116 -4.83 -15.51 -13.49
N HIS A 117 -5.77 -15.83 -14.37
CA HIS A 117 -6.37 -17.16 -14.45
C HIS A 117 -5.39 -18.19 -14.99
N GLU A 118 -4.61 -17.84 -16.01
CA GLU A 118 -3.55 -18.68 -16.54
C GLU A 118 -2.47 -18.94 -15.47
N ALA A 119 -2.04 -17.91 -14.75
CA ALA A 119 -1.10 -18.04 -13.65
C ALA A 119 -1.61 -19.02 -12.58
N TRP A 120 -2.89 -18.91 -12.23
CA TRP A 120 -3.53 -19.78 -11.24
C TRP A 120 -3.68 -21.24 -11.73
N ILE A 121 -4.14 -21.46 -12.96
CA ILE A 121 -4.26 -22.80 -13.55
C ILE A 121 -2.89 -23.47 -13.65
N ASN A 122 -1.86 -22.73 -14.08
CA ASN A 122 -0.51 -23.25 -14.17
C ASN A 122 0.01 -23.66 -12.80
N ALA A 123 -0.15 -22.80 -11.77
CA ALA A 123 0.22 -23.10 -10.40
C ALA A 123 -0.43 -24.40 -9.87
N ILE A 124 -1.73 -24.60 -10.13
CA ILE A 124 -2.43 -25.85 -9.79
C ILE A 124 -1.79 -27.05 -10.49
N LYS A 125 -1.56 -26.94 -11.81
CA LYS A 125 -1.02 -28.05 -12.61
C LYS A 125 0.42 -28.41 -12.26
N SER A 126 1.25 -27.43 -11.87
CA SER A 126 2.65 -27.63 -11.52
C SER A 126 2.89 -27.90 -10.03
N GLY A 127 1.87 -27.75 -9.18
CA GLY A 127 2.03 -27.86 -7.72
C GLY A 127 2.94 -26.78 -7.14
N THR A 128 2.94 -25.59 -7.76
CA THR A 128 3.75 -24.44 -7.32
C THR A 128 2.86 -23.33 -6.77
N ASP A 129 3.43 -22.38 -6.05
CA ASP A 129 2.68 -21.22 -5.58
C ASP A 129 2.22 -20.30 -6.72
N THR A 130 1.07 -19.65 -6.49
CA THR A 130 0.62 -18.52 -7.31
C THR A 130 1.34 -17.25 -6.87
N THR A 131 1.43 -16.28 -7.78
CA THR A 131 1.91 -14.96 -7.41
C THR A 131 1.00 -14.27 -6.40
N ASN A 132 -0.29 -14.63 -6.26
CA ASN A 132 -1.21 -13.96 -5.33
C ASN A 132 -1.83 -14.95 -4.34
N ASN A 133 -1.03 -15.51 -3.43
CA ASN A 133 -1.50 -16.46 -2.43
C ASN A 133 -2.23 -15.77 -1.25
N PHE A 134 -2.87 -16.56 -0.39
CA PHE A 134 -3.63 -16.03 0.75
C PHE A 134 -2.76 -15.33 1.78
N GLU A 135 -1.52 -15.77 1.99
CA GLU A 135 -0.57 -15.11 2.90
C GLU A 135 -0.29 -13.68 2.44
N HIS A 136 0.03 -13.50 1.16
CA HIS A 136 0.25 -12.19 0.57
C HIS A 136 -1.01 -11.32 0.59
N GLY A 137 -2.18 -11.91 0.25
CA GLY A 137 -3.46 -11.21 0.29
C GLY A 137 -3.86 -10.77 1.71
N GLY A 138 -3.64 -11.63 2.70
CA GLY A 138 -3.85 -11.34 4.12
C GLY A 138 -2.96 -10.19 4.58
N HIS A 139 -1.65 -10.27 4.29
CA HIS A 139 -0.67 -9.25 4.65
C HIS A 139 -0.99 -7.86 4.07
N VAL A 140 -1.35 -7.79 2.78
CA VAL A 140 -1.78 -6.53 2.15
C VAL A 140 -3.05 -5.99 2.82
N SER A 141 -3.97 -6.88 3.22
CA SER A 141 -5.21 -6.48 3.89
C SER A 141 -4.95 -5.96 5.30
N GLU A 142 -4.06 -6.60 6.07
CA GLU A 142 -3.64 -6.11 7.39
C GLU A 142 -3.06 -4.70 7.33
N ILE A 143 -2.14 -4.45 6.38
CA ILE A 143 -1.57 -3.10 6.18
C ILE A 143 -2.68 -2.07 5.91
N ALA A 144 -3.65 -2.41 5.05
CA ALA A 144 -4.75 -1.51 4.71
C ALA A 144 -5.63 -1.21 5.93
N LEU A 145 -5.99 -2.26 6.69
CA LEU A 145 -6.82 -2.17 7.88
C LEU A 145 -6.17 -1.34 8.98
N LEU A 146 -4.85 -1.46 9.18
CA LEU A 146 -4.10 -0.58 10.10
C LEU A 146 -4.24 0.90 9.72
N GLY A 147 -4.32 1.21 8.42
CA GLY A 147 -4.60 2.57 7.95
C GLY A 147 -6.00 3.05 8.34
N LEU A 148 -7.02 2.20 8.15
CA LEU A 148 -8.39 2.52 8.54
C LEU A 148 -8.53 2.72 10.06
N ILE A 149 -7.81 1.93 10.86
CA ILE A 149 -7.73 2.10 12.31
C ILE A 149 -7.12 3.47 12.63
N ALA A 150 -6.02 3.85 11.96
CA ALA A 150 -5.42 5.18 12.15
C ALA A 150 -6.39 6.32 11.78
N VAL A 151 -7.20 6.16 10.73
CA VAL A 151 -8.26 7.14 10.38
C VAL A 151 -9.29 7.22 11.50
N LYS A 152 -9.79 6.09 12.01
CA LYS A 152 -10.75 6.07 13.14
C LYS A 152 -10.19 6.70 14.42
N MET A 153 -8.88 6.57 14.63
CA MET A 153 -8.17 7.08 15.81
C MET A 153 -7.61 8.50 15.64
N GLN A 154 -7.83 9.16 14.50
CA GLN A 154 -7.18 10.45 14.22
C GLN A 154 -7.53 11.55 15.23
N LYS A 155 -8.70 11.47 15.90
CA LYS A 155 -9.13 12.42 16.94
C LYS A 155 -8.17 12.52 18.13
N HIS A 156 -7.35 11.49 18.34
CA HIS A 156 -6.34 11.46 19.40
C HIS A 156 -5.09 12.27 19.05
N ASN A 157 -5.00 12.81 17.82
CA ASN A 157 -3.87 13.62 17.34
C ASN A 157 -2.51 12.96 17.57
N THR A 158 -2.48 11.62 17.54
CA THR A 158 -1.27 10.84 17.78
C THR A 158 -1.10 9.79 16.68
N PRO A 159 0.12 9.61 16.16
CA PRO A 159 0.45 8.48 15.30
C PRO A 159 0.35 7.17 16.09
N LEU A 160 -0.12 6.11 15.45
CA LEU A 160 -0.13 4.77 16.04
C LEU A 160 1.25 4.13 15.92
N GLN A 161 1.72 3.49 16.98
CA GLN A 161 2.97 2.73 17.02
C GLN A 161 2.64 1.24 17.07
N TYR A 162 3.04 0.49 16.04
CA TYR A 162 2.71 -0.92 15.86
C TYR A 162 3.95 -1.79 16.04
N ASP A 163 3.87 -2.81 16.87
CA ASP A 163 4.99 -3.74 17.14
C ASP A 163 4.99 -4.99 16.25
N GLY A 164 4.00 -5.12 15.36
CA GLY A 164 3.77 -6.32 14.55
C GLY A 164 2.58 -7.15 15.02
N GLU A 165 2.10 -6.92 16.23
CA GLU A 165 0.94 -7.63 16.81
C GLU A 165 -0.15 -6.68 17.30
N LYS A 166 0.22 -5.52 17.86
CA LYS A 166 -0.72 -4.56 18.44
C LYS A 166 -0.21 -3.12 18.39
N ILE A 167 -1.13 -2.20 18.61
CA ILE A 167 -0.84 -0.79 18.85
C ILE A 167 -0.40 -0.61 20.30
N THR A 168 0.80 -0.08 20.48
CA THR A 168 1.49 -0.01 21.79
C THR A 168 1.24 1.28 22.55
N ASN A 169 0.91 2.37 21.83
CA ASN A 169 0.79 3.71 22.41
C ASN A 169 -0.66 4.24 22.48
N LEU A 170 -1.64 3.47 22.01
CA LEU A 170 -3.06 3.82 22.07
C LEU A 170 -3.91 2.53 22.19
N PRO A 171 -4.08 1.97 23.41
CA PRO A 171 -4.68 0.65 23.61
C PRO A 171 -6.09 0.48 23.02
N GLU A 172 -6.93 1.51 23.04
CA GLU A 172 -8.29 1.48 22.47
C GLU A 172 -8.30 1.20 20.96
N ALA A 173 -7.20 1.50 20.24
CA ALA A 173 -7.08 1.17 18.82
C ALA A 173 -7.11 -0.35 18.58
N ASN A 174 -6.68 -1.15 19.57
CA ASN A 174 -6.68 -2.61 19.48
C ASN A 174 -8.09 -3.21 19.56
N GLU A 175 -9.07 -2.47 20.08
CA GLU A 175 -10.48 -2.91 20.09
C GLU A 175 -11.05 -3.04 18.67
N LEU A 176 -10.44 -2.38 17.69
CA LEU A 176 -10.83 -2.44 16.27
C LEU A 176 -10.18 -3.60 15.49
N PHE A 177 -9.31 -4.40 16.12
CA PHE A 177 -8.62 -5.51 15.44
C PHE A 177 -9.56 -6.69 15.20
N GLN A 178 -10.60 -6.80 16.02
CA GLN A 178 -11.56 -7.89 15.97
C GLN A 178 -12.97 -7.30 15.85
N TYR A 179 -13.88 -8.08 15.30
CA TYR A 179 -15.29 -7.77 15.31
C TYR A 179 -16.04 -8.92 15.96
N GLU A 180 -17.11 -8.59 16.68
CA GLU A 180 -18.02 -9.61 17.18
C GLU A 180 -18.89 -10.10 16.03
N TYR A 181 -18.79 -11.40 15.73
CA TYR A 181 -19.72 -12.04 14.81
C TYR A 181 -21.13 -11.97 15.37
N ARG A 182 -22.10 -11.73 14.48
CA ARG A 182 -23.52 -11.79 14.85
C ARG A 182 -23.83 -13.18 15.39
N GLN A 183 -24.48 -13.24 16.55
CA GLN A 183 -24.92 -14.50 17.15
C GLN A 183 -25.65 -15.39 16.12
N GLY A 184 -25.25 -16.66 16.04
CA GLY A 184 -25.74 -17.64 15.06
C GLY A 184 -24.94 -17.74 13.75
N TRP A 185 -23.93 -16.89 13.54
CA TRP A 185 -23.05 -16.90 12.37
C TRP A 185 -21.58 -17.02 12.79
N ALA A 186 -21.20 -18.20 13.33
CA ALA A 186 -19.80 -18.52 13.64
C ALA A 186 -19.16 -19.33 12.49
N LEU A 187 -17.86 -19.12 12.26
CA LEU A 187 -17.03 -19.88 11.31
C LEU A 187 -16.54 -21.20 11.93
#